data_AF-A0A5C7T2A8-F1
#
_entry.id   AF-A0A5C7T2A8-F1
#
_cell.length_a   1.000
_cell.length_b   1.000
_cell.length_c   1.000
_cell.angle_alpha   90.00
_cell.angle_beta   90.00
_cell.angle_gamma   90.00
#
_symmetry.space_group_name_H-M   'P 1'
#
loop_
_entity.id
_entity.type
_entity.pdbx_description
1 polymer ?
#
loop_
_entity_poly.entity_id
_entity_poly.type
_entity_poly.pdbx_seq_one_letter_code
_entity_poly.pdbx_strand_id
1 'polypeptide(L)' 'MKAMVDLFSTDYGLGSLAVIVFVIGMGFWFNAFFKRKMAEDAKAAEQK' A
#
# COMPACT_ATOMS: atom_id res chain seq x y z
N MET A 1 -12.17 9.33 -27.57
CA MET A 1 -11.76 8.48 -26.43
C MET A 1 -10.37 7.89 -26.70
N LYS A 2 -9.32 8.60 -26.32
CA LYS A 2 -7.90 8.17 -26.46
C LYS A 2 -7.09 8.43 -25.18
N ALA A 3 -7.70 9.06 -24.17
CA ALA A 3 -7.05 9.40 -22.90
C ALA A 3 -6.75 8.17 -22.01
N MET A 4 -7.66 7.19 -21.98
CA MET A 4 -7.45 5.96 -21.20
C MET A 4 -6.29 5.14 -21.77
N VAL A 5 -6.14 5.08 -23.11
CA VAL A 5 -5.07 4.29 -23.76
C VAL A 5 -3.72 4.98 -23.64
N ASP A 6 -3.65 6.31 -23.74
CA ASP A 6 -2.40 7.06 -23.49
C ASP A 6 -1.94 6.94 -22.03
N LEU A 7 -2.87 6.83 -21.06
CA LEU A 7 -2.53 6.61 -19.64
C LEU A 7 -2.03 5.19 -19.32
N PHE A 8 -2.23 4.22 -20.21
CA PHE A 8 -1.70 2.86 -20.05
C PHE A 8 -0.58 2.52 -21.04
N SER A 9 -0.43 3.29 -22.13
CA SER A 9 0.57 3.03 -23.19
C SER A 9 1.70 4.06 -23.25
N THR A 10 1.57 5.23 -22.61
CA THR A 10 2.64 6.24 -22.53
C THR A 10 3.43 6.03 -21.23
N ASP A 11 4.76 6.21 -21.29
CA ASP A 11 5.69 6.04 -20.16
C ASP A 11 5.24 6.77 -18.86
N TYR A 12 4.58 7.92 -19.01
CA TYR A 12 4.02 8.69 -17.90
C TYR A 12 2.88 7.98 -17.15
N GLY A 13 2.06 7.24 -17.88
CA GLY A 13 0.92 6.52 -17.34
C GLY A 13 1.33 5.27 -16.57
N LEU A 14 2.30 4.51 -17.11
CA LEU A 14 2.89 3.37 -16.41
C LEU A 14 3.64 3.79 -15.15
N GLY A 15 4.39 4.90 -15.22
CA GLY A 15 5.09 5.46 -14.05
C GLY A 15 4.12 5.87 -12.93
N SER A 16 3.03 6.55 -13.29
CA SER A 16 1.98 6.92 -12.31
C SER A 16 1.29 5.69 -11.71
N LEU A 17 0.95 4.70 -12.53
CA LEU A 17 0.33 3.46 -12.09
C LEU A 17 1.23 2.68 -11.12
N ALA A 18 2.52 2.61 -11.40
CA ALA A 18 3.50 1.97 -10.52
C ALA A 18 3.53 2.62 -9.13
N VAL A 19 3.51 3.96 -9.07
CA VAL A 19 3.46 4.70 -7.80
C VAL A 19 2.14 4.45 -7.07
N ILE A 20 1.01 4.47 -7.78
CA ILE A 20 -0.30 4.21 -7.17
C ILE A 20 -0.34 2.82 -6.53
N VAL A 21 0.10 1.79 -7.27
CA VAL A 21 0.17 0.42 -6.76
C VAL A 21 1.14 0.32 -5.59
N PHE A 22 2.29 1.01 -5.66
CA PHE A 22 3.27 1.03 -4.58
C PHE A 22 2.73 1.65 -3.30
N VAL A 23 2.04 2.81 -3.39
CA VAL A 23 1.43 3.49 -2.24
C VAL A 23 0.32 2.64 -1.62
N ILE A 24 -0.54 2.03 -2.43
CA ILE A 24 -1.60 1.13 -1.95
C ILE A 24 -0.97 -0.10 -1.27
N GLY A 25 0.06 -0.69 -1.88
CA GLY A 25 0.80 -1.82 -1.32
C GLY A 25 1.45 -1.48 0.02
N MET A 26 2.09 -0.31 0.12
CA MET A 26 2.65 0.19 1.38
C MET A 26 1.58 0.40 2.45
N GLY A 27 0.42 0.96 2.08
CA GLY A 27 -0.70 1.15 3.03
C GLY A 27 -1.18 -0.18 3.63
N PHE A 28 -1.33 -1.21 2.81
CA PHE A 28 -1.68 -2.57 3.27
C PHE A 28 -0.58 -3.19 4.14
N TRP A 29 0.67 -3.04 3.73
CA TRP A 29 1.82 -3.56 4.46
C TRP A 29 1.97 -2.92 5.84
N PHE A 30 1.85 -1.59 5.93
CA PHE A 30 1.86 -0.88 7.21
C PHE A 30 0.70 -1.29 8.09
N ASN A 31 -0.53 -1.39 7.55
CA ASN A 31 -1.67 -1.87 8.32
C ASN A 31 -1.41 -3.26 8.91
N ALA A 32 -0.89 -4.19 8.11
CA ALA A 32 -0.52 -5.52 8.57
C ALA A 32 0.61 -5.48 9.62
N PHE A 33 1.63 -4.64 9.42
CA PHE A 33 2.75 -4.47 10.33
C PHE A 33 2.28 -3.93 11.70
N PHE A 34 1.50 -2.85 11.70
CA PHE A 34 0.97 -2.25 12.92
C PHE A 34 -0.02 -3.17 13.64
N LYS A 35 -0.86 -3.92 12.91
CA LYS A 35 -1.74 -4.92 13.53
C LYS A 35 -0.95 -6.02 14.24
N ARG A 36 0.16 -6.49 13.64
CA ARG A 36 1.04 -7.49 14.27
C ARG A 36 1.72 -6.91 15.52
N LYS A 37 2.20 -5.67 15.45
CA LYS A 37 2.81 -5.00 16.60
C LYS A 37 1.84 -4.70 17.73
N MET A 38 0.65 -4.19 17.43
CA MET A 38 -0.39 -3.97 18.44
C MET A 38 -0.85 -5.28 19.09
N ALA A 39 -0.93 -6.39 18.35
CA ALA A 39 -1.26 -7.68 18.94
C ALA A 39 -0.15 -8.21 19.86
N GLU A 40 1.11 -7.90 19.57
CA GLU A 40 2.26 -8.24 20.41
C GLU A 40 2.28 -7.39 21.68
N ASP A 41 2.06 -6.08 21.56
CA ASP A 41 1.97 -5.15 22.68
C ASP A 41 0.74 -5.43 23.57
N ALA A 42 -0.41 -5.79 22.99
CA ALA A 42 -1.60 -6.16 23.75
C ALA A 42 -1.36 -7.40 24.62
N LYS A 43 -0.66 -8.42 24.08
CA LYS A 43 -0.27 -9.61 24.85
C LYS A 43 0.74 -9.28 25.96
N ALA A 44 1.68 -8.38 25.69
CA ALA A 44 2.62 -7.92 26.71
C ALA A 44 1.93 -7.09 27.81
N ALA A 45 0.87 -6.34 27.46
CA ALA A 45 0.06 -5.58 28.40
C ALA A 45 -0.86 -6.46 29.26
N GLU A 46 -1.41 -7.55 28.72
CA GLU A 46 -2.21 -8.54 29.48
C GLU A 46 -1.39 -9.38 30.46
N GLN A 47 -0.09 -9.51 30.25
CA GLN A 47 0.80 -10.29 31.13
C GLN A 47 1.36 -9.51 32.32
N LYS A 48 0.99 -8.22 32.48
CA LYS A 48 1.42 -7.34 33.56
C LYS A 48 0.30 -7.08 34.56
#